data_AF-A0A3B6GP50-F1
#
_entry.id   AF-A0A3B6GP50-F1
#
_cell.length_a   1.000
_cell.length_b   1.000
_cell.length_c   1.000
_cell.angle_alpha   90.00
_cell.angle_beta   90.00
_cell.angle_gamma   90.00
#
_symmetry.space_group_name_H-M   'P 1'
#
loop_
_entity.id
_entity.type
_entity.pdbx_description
1 polymer ?
#
loop_
_entity_poly.entity_id
_entity_poly.type
_entity_poly.pdbx_seq_one_letter_code
_entity_poly.pdbx_strand_id
1 'polypeptide(L)'
;MAAAPAAAALRPHLSLLSAGGGIPNPTLQTLSFVAPLLLRRRCRRCRRRSSVVLSNASSSPPSPPPSPEKEVEAAPTAESCVNLGLEFFSKGRVRDALEQFDNALELNPNPTEAQAAFYNKACCHAYREESKKAAECLRIALRDYNLKFGTVLNDPDMAPFRASPEFKELQEEALRGGEDIGSGFRRDLKLISEVQAPFRGVRRFFYVAFIAAAGISTFFTIPRLIFALQGGDGAPDFLETAGNAAINIGGIVVLVALFFWENKKEEEQITNISRNETLSRLPVRLSTNRITELVQLRDISRPVILAGSKASVTQAMQRAERYRTDLLKRGVLLIPVIFGASLKVQGKPKGFGTTRSAASAPSIGGDFEKRTESIAAKSRLRAEVRFKADIVSPEQWESWIRDQQESEGVTPGEDVYIILRLDGRVRRSGRGMPNWNDILKELPRLEDLLSKLER
;
A
#
# COMPACT_ATOMS: atom_id res chain seq x y z
N MET A 1 -54.94 22.48 3.24
CA MET A 1 -55.25 23.89 2.96
C MET A 1 -54.59 24.76 4.02
N ALA A 2 -54.19 25.97 3.65
CA ALA A 2 -53.42 26.98 4.39
C ALA A 2 -51.88 26.80 4.34
N ALA A 3 -51.31 27.39 3.30
CA ALA A 3 -49.91 27.74 3.12
C ALA A 3 -49.70 29.22 3.47
N ALA A 4 -48.52 29.59 4.00
CA ALA A 4 -47.90 30.91 3.94
C ALA A 4 -46.49 30.86 4.58
N PRO A 5 -45.56 31.79 4.30
CA PRO A 5 -44.90 31.96 3.00
C PRO A 5 -43.36 31.94 3.11
N ALA A 6 -42.71 31.82 1.95
CA ALA A 6 -41.27 31.86 1.74
C ALA A 6 -40.69 33.27 2.00
N ALA A 7 -39.57 33.34 2.73
CA ALA A 7 -38.75 34.53 2.87
C ALA A 7 -37.44 34.37 2.08
N ALA A 8 -37.31 35.20 1.05
CA ALA A 8 -36.12 35.37 0.24
C ALA A 8 -35.13 36.33 0.94
N ALA A 9 -33.86 35.94 1.04
CA ALA A 9 -32.78 36.81 1.53
C ALA A 9 -31.61 36.84 0.54
N LEU A 10 -31.64 37.89 -0.28
CA LEU A 10 -30.56 38.72 -0.83
C LEU A 10 -29.10 38.22 -0.74
N ARG A 11 -28.50 38.04 -1.93
CA ARG A 11 -27.06 38.08 -2.18
C ARG A 11 -26.53 39.51 -2.08
N PRO A 12 -25.34 39.76 -1.52
CA PRO A 12 -24.59 40.97 -1.82
C PRO A 12 -23.60 40.74 -2.98
N HIS A 13 -23.74 41.57 -4.01
CA HIS A 13 -22.70 41.90 -4.98
C HIS A 13 -21.63 42.75 -4.29
N LEU A 14 -20.36 42.40 -4.47
CA LEU A 14 -19.23 43.31 -4.24
C LEU A 14 -18.26 43.17 -5.42
N SER A 15 -18.13 44.25 -6.17
CA SER A 15 -17.23 44.41 -7.31
C SER A 15 -16.09 45.39 -6.96
N LEU A 16 -14.86 44.89 -7.14
CA LEU A 16 -13.65 45.54 -7.68
C LEU A 16 -13.03 46.77 -6.99
N LEU A 17 -11.77 46.57 -6.55
CA LEU A 17 -10.60 47.48 -6.58
C LEU A 17 -9.38 46.57 -6.27
N SER A 18 -8.57 46.09 -7.21
CA SER A 18 -7.52 46.73 -8.03
C SER A 18 -6.39 47.42 -7.24
N ALA A 19 -5.40 46.63 -6.81
CA ALA A 19 -3.97 46.96 -6.66
C ALA A 19 -3.26 45.59 -6.49
N GLY A 20 -2.26 45.16 -7.27
CA GLY A 20 -1.11 45.89 -7.78
C GLY A 20 0.12 45.42 -6.99
N GLY A 21 0.69 44.25 -7.33
CA GLY A 21 1.87 43.69 -6.65
C GLY A 21 2.27 42.33 -7.20
N GLY A 22 2.99 42.32 -8.31
CA GLY A 22 3.54 41.11 -8.93
C GLY A 22 4.79 40.62 -8.19
N ILE A 23 4.81 39.33 -7.85
CA ILE A 23 5.99 38.58 -7.44
C ILE A 23 6.02 37.30 -8.31
N PRO A 24 7.15 36.96 -8.95
CA PRO A 24 7.20 35.96 -10.01
C PRO A 24 7.18 34.52 -9.47
N ASN A 25 6.29 33.71 -10.06
CA ASN A 25 6.33 32.25 -10.01
C ASN A 25 7.54 31.72 -10.80
N PRO A 26 8.41 30.88 -10.22
CA PRO A 26 9.31 30.08 -11.04
C PRO A 26 8.56 28.86 -11.57
N THR A 27 8.14 28.93 -12.83
CA THR A 27 7.87 27.77 -13.69
C THR A 27 9.16 26.95 -13.79
N LEU A 28 9.26 25.87 -13.01
CA LEU A 28 10.29 24.85 -13.17
C LEU A 28 9.95 23.97 -14.37
N GLN A 29 10.69 24.19 -15.46
CA GLN A 29 10.75 23.30 -16.60
C GLN A 29 11.29 21.94 -16.14
N THR A 30 10.41 20.94 -16.09
CA THR A 30 10.79 19.54 -16.01
C THR A 30 11.48 19.14 -17.32
N LEU A 31 12.80 19.05 -17.31
CA LEU A 31 13.58 18.49 -18.41
C LEU A 31 13.37 16.98 -18.46
N SER A 32 12.51 16.55 -19.38
CA SER A 32 12.45 15.19 -19.87
C SER A 32 13.61 14.97 -20.83
N PHE A 33 14.57 14.10 -20.50
CA PHE A 33 15.53 13.59 -21.48
C PHE A 33 15.45 12.07 -21.58
N VAL A 34 14.77 11.64 -22.65
CA VAL A 34 14.99 10.38 -23.34
C VAL A 34 16.16 10.60 -24.31
N ALA A 35 17.22 9.81 -24.21
CA ALA A 35 18.23 9.71 -25.26
C ALA A 35 18.11 8.35 -25.97
N PRO A 36 17.93 8.32 -27.31
CA PRO A 36 17.88 7.08 -28.06
C PRO A 36 19.28 6.48 -28.29
N LEU A 37 19.42 5.19 -27.99
CA LEU A 37 20.57 4.35 -28.31
C LEU A 37 20.77 4.25 -29.83
N LEU A 38 21.85 4.86 -30.35
CA LEU A 38 22.36 4.56 -31.69
C LEU A 38 23.37 3.40 -31.63
N LEU A 39 22.94 2.22 -32.06
CA LEU A 39 23.80 1.09 -32.37
C LEU A 39 24.68 1.41 -33.59
N ARG A 40 25.99 1.61 -33.42
CA ARG A 40 26.97 1.51 -34.52
C ARG A 40 27.85 0.28 -34.36
N ARG A 41 27.58 -0.72 -35.21
CA ARG A 41 28.41 -1.90 -35.46
C ARG A 41 29.79 -1.47 -35.96
N ARG A 42 30.88 -1.93 -35.31
CA ARG A 42 32.24 -1.88 -35.87
C ARG A 42 32.59 -3.22 -36.52
N CYS A 43 32.73 -3.23 -37.84
CA CYS A 43 33.45 -4.27 -38.59
C CYS A 43 34.88 -3.79 -38.88
N ARG A 44 35.87 -4.67 -38.66
CA ARG A 44 37.28 -4.50 -39.06
C ARG A 44 37.50 -5.01 -40.48
N ARG A 45 38.22 -4.26 -41.34
CA ARG A 45 39.22 -4.81 -42.28
C ARG A 45 40.06 -3.74 -43.00
N CYS A 46 41.31 -4.14 -43.29
CA CYS A 46 42.46 -3.43 -43.86
C CYS A 46 42.29 -2.95 -45.32
N ARG A 47 43.09 -1.98 -45.82
CA ARG A 47 44.46 -2.10 -46.44
C ARG A 47 44.76 -0.95 -47.43
N ARG A 48 45.93 -0.30 -47.22
CA ARG A 48 46.98 0.23 -48.16
C ARG A 48 46.72 1.17 -49.37
N ARG A 49 47.58 2.21 -49.38
CA ARG A 49 48.44 2.83 -50.45
C ARG A 49 47.79 3.74 -51.52
N SER A 50 48.22 5.00 -51.61
CA SER A 50 49.30 5.49 -52.51
C SER A 50 49.44 7.03 -52.49
N SER A 51 50.65 7.48 -52.84
CA SER A 51 51.22 8.84 -52.92
C SER A 51 50.75 9.69 -54.11
N VAL A 52 50.90 11.03 -54.03
CA VAL A 52 51.65 11.93 -54.96
C VAL A 52 51.49 13.41 -54.53
N VAL A 53 52.46 14.23 -54.94
CA VAL A 53 52.92 15.56 -54.46
C VAL A 53 52.39 16.73 -55.34
N LEU A 54 52.61 17.98 -54.86
CA LEU A 54 52.55 19.33 -55.47
C LEU A 54 51.20 20.08 -55.28
N SER A 55 51.10 21.36 -54.92
CA SER A 55 52.06 22.46 -54.67
C SER A 55 51.30 23.73 -54.17
N ASN A 56 52.02 24.58 -53.43
CA ASN A 56 51.90 26.05 -53.27
C ASN A 56 50.75 26.73 -52.49
N ALA A 57 51.15 27.34 -51.36
CA ALA A 57 51.19 28.78 -51.08
C ALA A 57 50.29 29.37 -49.95
N SER A 58 50.96 30.23 -49.18
CA SER A 58 50.55 31.32 -48.27
C SER A 58 50.04 31.02 -46.85
N SER A 59 50.99 31.18 -45.91
CA SER A 59 50.95 32.03 -44.70
C SER A 59 49.82 31.86 -43.66
N SER A 60 50.18 31.22 -42.54
CA SER A 60 49.84 31.61 -41.14
C SER A 60 50.67 30.72 -40.20
N PRO A 61 51.24 31.22 -39.09
CA PRO A 61 51.97 30.35 -38.14
C PRO A 61 50.96 29.44 -37.41
N PRO A 62 51.19 28.11 -37.33
CA PRO A 62 50.32 27.24 -36.56
C PRO A 62 50.64 27.32 -35.06
N SER A 63 49.58 27.46 -34.28
CA SER A 63 49.51 27.34 -32.81
C SER A 63 50.10 26.02 -32.31
N PRO A 64 50.60 25.94 -31.06
CA PRO A 64 51.10 24.68 -30.50
C PRO A 64 49.98 23.62 -30.44
N PRO A 65 50.30 22.32 -30.55
CA PRO A 65 49.30 21.27 -30.54
C PRO A 65 48.56 21.22 -29.20
N PRO A 66 47.24 20.95 -29.19
CA PRO A 66 46.54 20.73 -27.94
C PRO A 66 47.08 19.48 -27.27
N SER A 67 47.46 19.63 -26.01
CA SER A 67 47.68 18.54 -25.06
C SER A 67 46.47 17.61 -25.08
N PRO A 68 46.63 16.29 -24.90
CA PRO A 68 45.51 15.38 -24.81
C PRO A 68 44.60 15.82 -23.65
N GLU A 69 43.37 16.19 -23.97
CA GLU A 69 42.32 16.43 -22.99
C GLU A 69 42.16 15.15 -22.17
N LYS A 70 42.59 15.21 -20.91
CA LYS A 70 42.12 14.28 -19.88
C LYS A 70 40.61 14.33 -19.93
N GLU A 71 39.96 13.22 -20.24
CA GLU A 71 38.56 13.00 -19.88
C GLU A 71 38.44 13.33 -18.39
N VAL A 72 37.86 14.48 -18.08
CA VAL A 72 37.52 14.84 -16.71
C VAL A 72 36.35 13.93 -16.38
N GLU A 73 36.62 12.80 -15.72
CA GLU A 73 35.56 12.07 -15.03
C GLU A 73 34.87 13.06 -14.11
N ALA A 74 33.63 13.42 -14.45
CA ALA A 74 32.81 14.29 -13.64
C ALA A 74 32.74 13.70 -12.23
N ALA A 75 32.94 14.54 -11.21
CA ALA A 75 32.93 14.08 -9.81
C ALA A 75 31.64 13.27 -9.55
N PRO A 76 31.73 12.13 -8.83
CA PRO A 76 30.59 11.28 -8.59
C PRO A 76 29.50 12.07 -7.86
N THR A 77 28.29 12.08 -8.41
CA THR A 77 27.10 12.67 -7.78
C THR A 77 26.35 11.59 -7.01
N ALA A 78 25.57 11.99 -5.99
CA ALA A 78 24.72 11.06 -5.25
C ALA A 78 23.80 10.26 -6.18
N GLU A 79 23.17 10.91 -7.16
CA GLU A 79 22.35 10.25 -8.19
C GLU A 79 23.14 9.20 -9.00
N SER A 80 24.36 9.53 -9.44
CA SER A 80 25.21 8.60 -10.18
C SER A 80 25.57 7.37 -9.34
N CYS A 81 25.85 7.56 -8.05
CA CYS A 81 26.12 6.48 -7.11
C CYS A 81 24.89 5.59 -6.91
N VAL A 82 23.68 6.16 -6.74
CA VAL A 82 22.44 5.37 -6.66
C VAL A 82 22.22 4.53 -7.92
N ASN A 83 22.37 5.13 -9.10
CA ASN A 83 22.20 4.41 -10.37
C ASN A 83 23.22 3.29 -10.56
N LEU A 84 24.48 3.53 -10.19
CA LEU A 84 25.53 2.52 -10.23
C LEU A 84 25.28 1.38 -9.21
N GLY A 85 24.79 1.72 -8.02
CA GLY A 85 24.38 0.75 -7.00
C GLY A 85 23.26 -0.18 -7.49
N LEU A 86 22.25 0.38 -8.16
CA LEU A 86 21.18 -0.40 -8.81
C LEU A 86 21.72 -1.33 -9.90
N GLU A 87 22.69 -0.87 -10.70
CA GLU A 87 23.34 -1.71 -11.70
C GLU A 87 24.09 -2.89 -11.05
N PHE A 88 24.85 -2.65 -9.98
CA PHE A 88 25.52 -3.72 -9.25
C PHE A 88 24.53 -4.70 -8.60
N PHE A 89 23.44 -4.19 -8.01
CA PHE A 89 22.40 -5.01 -7.42
C PHE A 89 21.77 -5.95 -8.46
N SER A 90 21.45 -5.43 -9.65
CA SER A 90 20.90 -6.23 -10.76
C SER A 90 21.83 -7.36 -11.24
N LYS A 91 23.15 -7.19 -11.05
CA LYS A 91 24.19 -8.19 -11.35
C LYS A 91 24.44 -9.16 -10.18
N GLY A 92 23.70 -9.05 -9.08
CA GLY A 92 23.90 -9.83 -7.86
C GLY A 92 25.14 -9.41 -7.05
N ARG A 93 25.79 -8.29 -7.40
CA ARG A 93 26.95 -7.73 -6.69
C ARG A 93 26.48 -6.87 -5.52
N VAL A 94 25.83 -7.50 -4.54
CA VAL A 94 25.12 -6.80 -3.45
C VAL A 94 26.06 -6.00 -2.54
N ARG A 95 27.30 -6.47 -2.34
CA ARG A 95 28.30 -5.72 -1.53
C ARG A 95 28.68 -4.40 -2.17
N ASP A 96 28.98 -4.43 -3.47
CA ASP A 96 29.34 -3.23 -4.22
C ASP A 96 28.15 -2.28 -4.36
N ALA A 97 26.93 -2.82 -4.47
CA ALA A 97 25.71 -2.02 -4.45
C ALA A 97 25.54 -1.25 -3.13
N LEU A 98 25.75 -1.92 -1.99
CA LEU A 98 25.69 -1.27 -0.66
C LEU A 98 26.71 -0.14 -0.55
N GLU A 99 27.95 -0.36 -0.98
CA GLU A 99 29.00 0.66 -0.96
C GLU A 99 28.60 1.89 -1.79
N GLN A 100 28.00 1.68 -2.97
CA GLN A 100 27.52 2.80 -3.78
C GLN A 100 26.34 3.55 -3.14
N PHE A 101 25.43 2.86 -2.46
CA PHE A 101 24.35 3.54 -1.73
C PHE A 101 24.87 4.30 -0.50
N ASP A 102 25.89 3.79 0.18
CA ASP A 102 26.56 4.49 1.28
C ASP A 102 27.27 5.74 0.76
N ASN A 103 28.03 5.63 -0.33
CA ASN A 103 28.66 6.78 -0.98
C ASN A 103 27.63 7.83 -1.41
N ALA A 104 26.47 7.41 -1.94
CA ALA A 104 25.41 8.35 -2.30
C ALA A 104 24.90 9.17 -1.11
N LEU A 105 24.84 8.56 0.08
CA LEU A 105 24.41 9.23 1.31
C LEU A 105 25.46 10.20 1.87
N GLU A 106 26.74 9.98 1.55
CA GLU A 106 27.85 10.88 1.94
C GLU A 106 27.97 12.11 1.02
N LEU A 107 27.44 12.06 -0.21
CA LEU A 107 27.58 13.08 -1.24
C LEU A 107 26.53 14.22 -1.16
N ASN A 108 25.99 14.50 0.02
CA ASN A 108 24.91 15.49 0.25
C ASN A 108 23.71 15.28 -0.69
N PRO A 109 23.04 14.13 -0.61
CA PRO A 109 21.90 13.82 -1.49
C PRO A 109 20.73 14.77 -1.25
N ASN A 110 19.96 15.04 -2.29
CA ASN A 110 18.64 15.64 -2.11
C ASN A 110 17.67 14.64 -1.44
N PRO A 111 16.51 15.07 -0.91
CA PRO A 111 15.59 14.16 -0.20
C PRO A 111 15.12 12.95 -1.03
N THR A 112 15.00 13.10 -2.34
CA THR A 112 14.57 12.01 -3.23
C THR A 112 15.68 10.98 -3.43
N GLU A 113 16.91 11.44 -3.62
CA GLU A 113 18.10 10.58 -3.73
C GLU A 113 18.37 9.84 -2.43
N ALA A 114 18.26 10.52 -1.29
CA ALA A 114 18.42 9.91 0.03
C ALA A 114 17.34 8.85 0.29
N GLN A 115 16.07 9.15 -0.04
CA GLN A 115 14.99 8.17 0.02
C GLN A 115 15.32 6.92 -0.80
N ALA A 116 15.77 7.10 -2.04
CA ALA A 116 16.12 6.01 -2.94
C ALA A 116 17.33 5.20 -2.42
N ALA A 117 18.37 5.88 -1.93
CA ALA A 117 19.56 5.24 -1.38
C ALA A 117 19.22 4.38 -0.15
N PHE A 118 18.50 4.92 0.84
CA PHE A 118 18.06 4.15 2.01
C PHE A 118 17.14 2.99 1.65
N TYR A 119 16.20 3.20 0.73
CA TYR A 119 15.30 2.15 0.27
C TYR A 119 16.05 1.01 -0.42
N ASN A 120 16.92 1.32 -1.38
CA ASN A 120 17.68 0.31 -2.10
C ASN A 120 18.71 -0.39 -1.20
N LYS A 121 19.28 0.33 -0.22
CA LYS A 121 20.10 -0.27 0.84
C LYS A 121 19.30 -1.28 1.66
N ALA A 122 18.04 -0.98 1.98
CA ALA A 122 17.14 -1.94 2.62
C ALA A 122 16.88 -3.18 1.76
N CYS A 123 16.66 -3.02 0.44
CA CYS A 123 16.52 -4.16 -0.49
C CYS A 123 17.76 -5.05 -0.48
N CYS A 124 18.96 -4.46 -0.48
CA CYS A 124 20.23 -5.18 -0.37
C CYS A 124 20.34 -5.99 0.92
N HIS A 125 19.94 -5.41 2.06
CA HIS A 125 19.94 -6.12 3.35
C HIS A 125 18.88 -7.22 3.40
N ALA A 126 17.68 -6.98 2.86
CA ALA A 126 16.62 -7.97 2.73
C ALA A 126 17.07 -9.17 1.88
N TYR A 127 17.74 -8.91 0.76
CA TYR A 127 18.32 -9.95 -0.10
C TYR A 127 19.39 -10.78 0.64
N ARG A 128 20.11 -10.18 1.57
CA ARG A 128 21.12 -10.85 2.42
C ARG A 128 20.53 -11.51 3.67
N GLU A 129 19.21 -11.50 3.85
CA GLU A 129 18.52 -11.97 5.06
C GLU A 129 18.94 -11.21 6.33
N GLU A 130 19.45 -9.98 6.18
CA GLU A 130 19.84 -9.09 7.28
C GLU A 130 18.65 -8.23 7.71
N SER A 131 17.56 -8.87 8.14
CA SER A 131 16.25 -8.26 8.38
C SER A 131 16.29 -7.05 9.31
N LYS A 132 17.13 -7.07 10.35
CA LYS A 132 17.29 -5.94 11.29
C LYS A 132 17.79 -4.67 10.60
N LYS A 133 18.80 -4.79 9.74
CA LYS A 133 19.36 -3.64 9.00
C LYS A 133 18.42 -3.15 7.91
N ALA A 134 17.70 -4.08 7.28
CA ALA A 134 16.65 -3.73 6.32
C ALA A 134 15.56 -2.88 6.99
N ALA A 135 15.09 -3.31 8.17
CA ALA A 135 14.11 -2.56 8.97
C ALA A 135 14.63 -1.17 9.36
N GLU A 136 15.88 -1.05 9.81
CA GLU A 136 16.49 0.23 10.18
C GLU A 136 16.56 1.22 9.02
N CYS A 137 17.02 0.77 7.85
CA CYS A 137 17.05 1.60 6.64
C CYS A 137 15.63 2.04 6.23
N LEU A 138 14.64 1.16 6.36
CA LEU A 138 13.24 1.48 6.08
C LEU A 138 12.64 2.47 7.06
N ARG A 139 12.96 2.38 8.36
CA ARG A 139 12.51 3.38 9.35
C ARG A 139 12.94 4.78 8.93
N ILE A 140 14.20 4.94 8.54
CA ILE A 140 14.73 6.22 8.04
C ILE A 140 13.98 6.66 6.78
N ALA A 141 13.83 5.78 5.79
CA ALA A 141 13.15 6.12 4.53
C ALA A 141 11.67 6.51 4.75
N LEU A 142 10.95 5.80 5.61
CA LEU A 142 9.55 6.05 5.96
C LEU A 142 9.38 7.35 6.76
N ARG A 143 10.22 7.54 7.79
CA ARG A 143 10.14 8.67 8.71
C ARG A 143 10.62 9.97 8.09
N ASP A 144 11.88 9.98 7.65
CA ASP A 144 12.60 11.22 7.30
C ASP A 144 12.33 11.64 5.86
N TYR A 145 12.01 10.66 5.01
CA TYR A 145 11.80 10.89 3.59
C TYR A 145 10.39 10.55 3.11
N ASN A 146 9.46 10.23 4.01
CA ASN A 146 8.04 9.96 3.68
C ASN A 146 7.86 8.91 2.57
N LEU A 147 8.69 7.87 2.59
CA LEU A 147 8.49 6.69 1.73
C LEU A 147 7.09 6.13 1.99
N LYS A 148 6.37 5.77 0.93
CA LYS A 148 5.08 5.11 1.09
C LYS A 148 5.31 3.68 1.55
N PHE A 149 4.69 3.28 2.66
CA PHE A 149 4.77 1.90 3.15
C PHE A 149 4.24 0.88 2.11
N GLY A 150 3.28 1.31 1.29
CA GLY A 150 2.82 0.54 0.13
C GLY A 150 3.96 0.16 -0.85
N THR A 151 5.02 0.96 -0.97
CA THR A 151 6.21 0.62 -1.78
C THR A 151 6.88 -0.65 -1.24
N VAL A 152 7.09 -0.73 0.08
CA VAL A 152 7.67 -1.92 0.74
C VAL A 152 6.77 -3.15 0.56
N LEU A 153 5.44 -2.95 0.64
CA LEU A 153 4.47 -4.04 0.45
C LEU A 153 4.43 -4.56 -1.00
N ASN A 154 4.59 -3.67 -1.97
CA ASN A 154 4.48 -3.98 -3.40
C ASN A 154 5.80 -4.49 -4.02
N ASP A 155 6.92 -4.35 -3.30
CA ASP A 155 8.21 -4.74 -3.84
C ASP A 155 8.43 -6.27 -3.75
N PRO A 156 8.69 -6.95 -4.88
CA PRO A 156 9.06 -8.36 -4.89
C PRO A 156 10.36 -8.66 -4.14
N ASP A 157 11.34 -7.76 -4.16
CA ASP A 157 12.66 -7.95 -3.55
C ASP A 157 12.57 -7.90 -2.01
N MET A 158 11.50 -7.31 -1.48
CA MET A 158 11.17 -7.31 -0.05
C MET A 158 10.42 -8.56 0.40
N ALA A 159 10.10 -9.51 -0.47
CA ALA A 159 9.36 -10.71 -0.08
C ALA A 159 10.02 -11.54 1.04
N PRO A 160 11.36 -11.75 1.07
CA PRO A 160 12.03 -12.42 2.17
C PRO A 160 11.89 -11.64 3.48
N PHE A 161 12.08 -10.32 3.43
CA PHE A 161 11.94 -9.45 4.61
C PHE A 161 10.51 -9.45 5.15
N ARG A 162 9.48 -9.44 4.29
CA ARG A 162 8.07 -9.51 4.70
C ARG A 162 7.68 -10.78 5.46
N ALA A 163 8.48 -11.85 5.37
CA ALA A 163 8.28 -13.07 6.15
C ALA A 163 8.97 -13.02 7.52
N SER A 164 9.80 -12.00 7.79
CA SER A 164 10.59 -11.90 9.01
C SER A 164 9.80 -11.26 10.17
N PRO A 165 10.17 -11.55 11.43
CA PRO A 165 9.58 -10.90 12.59
C PRO A 165 9.84 -9.39 12.62
N GLU A 166 11.01 -8.94 12.14
CA GLU A 166 11.36 -7.51 12.06
C GLU A 166 10.43 -6.72 11.14
N PHE A 167 9.90 -7.34 10.07
CA PHE A 167 8.87 -6.70 9.26
C PHE A 167 7.55 -6.55 10.01
N LYS A 168 7.18 -7.53 10.85
CA LYS A 168 5.99 -7.44 11.70
C LYS A 168 6.12 -6.27 12.69
N GLU A 169 7.28 -6.13 13.33
CA GLU A 169 7.60 -4.98 14.18
C GLU A 169 7.49 -3.65 13.41
N LEU A 170 8.14 -3.56 12.24
CA LEU A 170 8.08 -2.36 11.39
C LEU A 170 6.64 -2.02 10.98
N GLN A 171 5.83 -3.03 10.65
CA GLN A 171 4.43 -2.86 10.28
C GLN A 171 3.59 -2.38 11.47
N GLU A 172 3.79 -2.94 12.66
CA GLU A 172 3.11 -2.52 13.89
C GLU A 172 3.47 -1.08 14.29
N GLU A 173 4.75 -0.71 14.18
CA GLU A 173 5.21 0.67 14.35
C GLU A 173 4.54 1.61 13.32
N ALA A 174 4.45 1.20 12.04
CA ALA A 174 3.80 1.98 10.98
C ALA A 174 2.29 2.11 11.19
N LEU A 175 1.64 1.09 11.76
CA LEU A 175 0.22 1.08 12.11
C LEU A 175 -0.10 2.01 13.28
N ARG A 176 0.76 2.00 14.31
CA ARG A 176 0.67 2.93 15.44
C ARG A 176 0.86 4.37 14.96
N GLY A 177 1.79 4.53 14.02
CA GLY A 177 2.29 5.83 13.57
C GLY A 177 3.01 6.55 14.70
N GLY A 178 3.76 7.60 14.37
CA GLY A 178 4.45 8.39 15.39
C GLY A 178 5.72 9.02 14.86
N GLU A 179 6.58 9.43 15.79
CA GLU A 179 7.88 10.02 15.48
C GLU A 179 8.83 9.00 14.83
N ASP A 180 8.81 7.73 15.24
CA ASP A 180 9.81 6.74 14.81
C ASP A 180 9.69 6.25 13.35
N ILE A 181 8.47 6.21 12.79
CA ILE A 181 8.21 5.74 11.41
C ILE A 181 7.53 6.80 10.54
N GLY A 182 7.07 7.89 11.15
CA GLY A 182 6.14 8.82 10.50
C GLY A 182 4.69 8.30 10.53
N SER A 183 3.80 9.05 9.90
CA SER A 183 2.35 8.83 9.97
C SER A 183 1.70 8.63 8.60
N GLY A 184 2.50 8.48 7.53
CA GLY A 184 2.01 8.26 6.17
C GLY A 184 1.11 7.03 6.05
N PHE A 185 1.59 5.86 6.51
CA PHE A 185 0.83 4.62 6.41
C PHE A 185 -0.48 4.64 7.20
N ARG A 186 -0.45 5.10 8.46
CA ARG A 186 -1.65 5.22 9.28
C ARG A 186 -2.67 6.20 8.67
N ARG A 187 -2.21 7.30 8.07
CA ARG A 187 -3.09 8.24 7.35
C ARG A 187 -3.75 7.57 6.14
N ASP A 188 -2.99 6.83 5.33
CA ASP A 188 -3.53 6.10 4.17
C ASP A 188 -4.62 5.10 4.60
N LEU A 189 -4.38 4.34 5.67
CA LEU A 189 -5.37 3.42 6.23
C LEU A 189 -6.59 4.13 6.79
N LYS A 190 -6.40 5.30 7.43
CA LYS A 190 -7.50 6.12 7.92
C LYS A 190 -8.38 6.61 6.78
N LEU A 191 -7.80 7.06 5.68
CA LEU A 191 -8.54 7.45 4.47
C LEU A 191 -9.37 6.29 3.91
N ILE A 192 -8.81 5.07 3.87
CA ILE A 192 -9.56 3.87 3.44
C ILE A 192 -10.71 3.57 4.43
N SER A 193 -10.48 3.74 5.73
CA SER A 193 -11.50 3.52 6.75
C SER A 193 -12.63 4.56 6.69
N GLU A 194 -12.33 5.81 6.33
CA GLU A 194 -13.30 6.89 6.14
C GLU A 194 -14.21 6.61 4.95
N VAL A 195 -13.69 6.00 3.88
CA VAL A 195 -14.51 5.54 2.75
C VAL A 195 -15.50 4.44 3.19
N GLN A 196 -15.13 3.58 4.14
CA GLN A 196 -16.02 2.54 4.65
C GLN A 196 -17.04 3.05 5.68
N ALA A 197 -16.66 4.04 6.47
CA ALA A 197 -17.50 4.66 7.51
C ALA A 197 -17.51 6.19 7.31
N PRO A 198 -18.34 6.69 6.38
CA PRO A 198 -18.34 8.09 6.02
C PRO A 198 -18.67 8.98 7.21
N PHE A 199 -18.04 10.17 7.25
CA PHE A 199 -18.26 11.20 8.28
C PHE A 199 -17.90 10.80 9.72
N ARG A 200 -17.11 9.73 9.93
CA ARG A 200 -16.57 9.39 11.25
C ARG A 200 -15.90 10.58 11.95
N GLY A 201 -15.02 11.29 11.24
CA GLY A 201 -14.34 12.47 11.77
C GLY A 201 -15.33 13.56 12.20
N VAL A 202 -16.38 13.79 11.41
CA VAL A 202 -17.45 14.75 11.71
C VAL A 202 -18.21 14.34 12.98
N ARG A 203 -18.58 13.07 13.13
CA ARG A 203 -19.26 12.60 14.35
C ARG A 203 -18.40 12.79 15.60
N ARG A 204 -17.11 12.46 15.54
CA ARG A 204 -16.18 12.68 16.66
C ARG A 204 -16.04 14.15 17.02
N PHE A 205 -15.96 15.02 16.02
CA PHE A 205 -15.95 16.46 16.25
C PHE A 205 -17.19 16.89 17.05
N PHE A 206 -18.39 16.44 16.64
CA PHE A 206 -19.61 16.76 17.39
C PHE A 206 -19.66 16.13 18.78
N TYR A 207 -19.15 14.91 18.98
CA TYR A 207 -19.07 14.32 20.32
C TYR A 207 -18.23 15.21 21.25
N VAL A 208 -17.03 15.62 20.82
CA VAL A 208 -16.15 16.48 21.62
C VAL A 208 -16.76 17.87 21.82
N ALA A 209 -17.34 18.46 20.77
CA ALA A 209 -17.97 19.77 20.85
C ALA A 209 -19.16 19.78 21.83
N PHE A 210 -20.01 18.75 21.80
CA PHE A 210 -21.13 18.63 22.71
C PHE A 210 -20.71 18.29 24.14
N ILE A 211 -19.66 17.48 24.33
CA ILE A 211 -19.05 17.27 25.65
C ILE A 211 -18.55 18.61 26.21
N ALA A 212 -17.84 19.40 25.41
CA ALA A 212 -17.36 20.71 25.84
C ALA A 212 -18.51 21.68 26.18
N ALA A 213 -19.53 21.75 25.32
CA ALA A 213 -20.71 22.59 25.55
C ALA A 213 -21.47 22.18 26.83
N ALA A 214 -21.73 20.88 27.01
CA ALA A 214 -22.38 20.36 28.21
C ALA A 214 -21.50 20.54 29.46
N GLY A 215 -20.16 20.44 29.32
CA GLY A 215 -19.21 20.71 30.39
C GLY A 215 -19.25 22.16 30.86
N ILE A 216 -19.23 23.12 29.92
CA ILE A 216 -19.39 24.55 30.21
C ILE A 216 -20.74 24.82 30.87
N SER A 217 -21.83 24.23 30.35
CA SER A 217 -23.16 24.38 30.95
C SER A 217 -23.20 23.83 32.39
N THR A 218 -22.68 22.62 32.61
CA THR A 218 -22.59 21.98 33.94
C THR A 218 -21.77 22.81 34.92
N PHE A 219 -20.67 23.41 34.47
CA PHE A 219 -19.84 24.29 35.28
C PHE A 219 -20.62 25.48 35.88
N PHE A 220 -21.57 26.04 35.13
CA PHE A 220 -22.46 27.09 35.63
C PHE A 220 -23.67 26.55 36.41
N THR A 221 -24.18 25.36 36.07
CA THR A 221 -25.35 24.79 36.75
C THR A 221 -25.01 24.23 38.14
N ILE A 222 -23.80 23.70 38.36
CA ILE A 222 -23.41 23.14 39.67
C ILE A 222 -23.48 24.19 40.80
N PRO A 223 -22.86 25.39 40.69
CA PRO A 223 -23.01 26.42 41.71
C PRO A 223 -24.46 26.86 41.93
N ARG A 224 -25.27 26.95 40.86
CA ARG A 224 -26.70 27.27 40.97
C ARG A 224 -27.47 26.19 41.72
N LEU A 225 -27.12 24.92 41.51
CA LEU A 225 -27.73 23.80 42.22
C LEU A 225 -27.38 23.82 43.71
N ILE A 226 -26.14 24.16 44.06
CA ILE A 226 -25.70 24.35 45.45
C ILE A 226 -26.48 25.50 46.10
N PHE A 227 -26.65 26.62 45.40
CA PHE A 227 -27.43 27.75 45.91
C PHE A 227 -28.92 27.41 46.08
N ALA A 228 -29.52 26.66 45.12
CA ALA A 228 -30.87 26.15 45.24
C ALA A 228 -31.07 25.24 46.46
N LEU A 229 -30.06 24.41 46.77
CA LEU A 229 -30.07 23.51 47.94
C LEU A 229 -29.94 24.27 49.27
N GLN A 230 -29.15 25.35 49.30
CA GLN A 230 -28.99 26.19 50.50
C GLN A 230 -30.27 26.98 50.83
N GLY A 231 -31.08 27.28 49.81
CA GLY A 231 -32.31 28.06 49.96
C GLY A 231 -32.06 29.54 50.29
N GLY A 232 -33.11 30.35 50.22
CA GLY A 232 -33.05 31.80 50.52
C GLY A 232 -33.77 32.65 49.46
N ASP A 233 -33.89 33.94 49.74
CA ASP A 233 -34.49 34.89 48.80
C ASP A 233 -33.66 34.97 47.52
N GLY A 234 -34.31 34.71 46.38
CA GLY A 234 -33.68 34.68 45.06
C GLY A 234 -33.06 33.34 44.64
N ALA A 235 -33.22 32.27 45.44
CA ALA A 235 -32.76 30.94 45.05
C ALA A 235 -33.53 30.40 43.81
N PRO A 236 -32.84 29.79 42.82
CA PRO A 236 -33.49 29.22 41.63
C PRO A 236 -34.25 27.93 41.96
N ASP A 237 -35.18 27.53 41.07
CA ASP A 237 -35.96 26.30 41.26
C ASP A 237 -35.05 25.07 41.28
N PHE A 238 -35.16 24.28 42.36
CA PHE A 238 -34.30 23.12 42.56
C PHE A 238 -34.54 22.02 41.53
N LEU A 239 -35.81 21.69 41.23
CA LEU A 239 -36.12 20.58 40.33
C LEU A 239 -35.72 20.88 38.89
N GLU A 240 -35.93 22.12 38.44
CA GLU A 240 -35.48 22.59 37.13
C GLU A 240 -33.94 22.60 37.04
N THR A 241 -33.27 23.14 38.05
CA THR A 241 -31.80 23.22 38.08
C THR A 241 -31.16 21.83 38.17
N ALA A 242 -31.74 20.93 38.98
CA ALA A 242 -31.32 19.54 39.09
C ALA A 242 -31.57 18.77 37.79
N GLY A 243 -32.71 18.98 37.14
CA GLY A 243 -33.02 18.41 35.83
C GLY A 243 -32.03 18.83 34.76
N ASN A 244 -31.70 20.12 34.68
CA ASN A 244 -30.70 20.64 33.75
C ASN A 244 -29.29 20.08 34.00
N ALA A 245 -28.89 19.97 35.27
CA ALA A 245 -27.61 19.33 35.63
C ALA A 245 -27.59 17.85 35.24
N ALA A 246 -28.67 17.12 35.51
CA ALA A 246 -28.80 15.71 35.17
C ALA A 246 -28.75 15.46 33.67
N ILE A 247 -29.42 16.29 32.87
CA ILE A 247 -29.40 16.19 31.40
C ILE A 247 -27.97 16.41 30.88
N ASN A 248 -27.26 17.44 31.35
CA ASN A 248 -25.90 17.71 30.90
C ASN A 248 -24.93 16.58 31.29
N ILE A 249 -24.97 16.13 32.56
CA ILE A 249 -24.10 15.05 33.05
C ILE A 249 -24.40 13.76 32.30
N GLY A 250 -25.67 13.39 32.14
CA GLY A 250 -26.09 12.23 31.37
C GLY A 250 -25.64 12.31 29.91
N GLY A 251 -25.79 13.48 29.28
CA GLY A 251 -25.30 13.75 27.93
C GLY A 251 -23.79 13.56 27.79
N ILE A 252 -23.00 14.11 28.72
CA ILE A 252 -21.54 13.93 28.76
C ILE A 252 -21.20 12.43 28.84
N VAL A 253 -21.81 11.69 29.77
CA VAL A 253 -21.54 10.26 29.95
C VAL A 253 -21.82 9.48 28.66
N VAL A 254 -22.96 9.73 28.01
CA VAL A 254 -23.33 9.06 26.75
C VAL A 254 -22.36 9.43 25.62
N LEU A 255 -22.03 10.72 25.46
CA LEU A 255 -21.14 11.18 24.38
C LEU A 255 -19.71 10.67 24.57
N VAL A 256 -19.22 10.60 25.81
CA VAL A 256 -17.92 10.01 26.14
C VAL A 256 -17.92 8.52 25.80
N ALA A 257 -18.97 7.79 26.16
CA ALA A 257 -19.10 6.38 25.81
C ALA A 257 -19.12 6.16 24.28
N LEU A 258 -19.86 6.99 23.54
CA LEU A 258 -19.90 6.96 22.08
C LEU A 258 -18.55 7.29 21.45
N PHE A 259 -17.81 8.25 22.01
CA PHE A 259 -16.47 8.62 21.55
C PHE A 259 -15.49 7.45 21.71
N PHE A 260 -15.45 6.81 22.88
CA PHE A 260 -14.60 5.63 23.09
C PHE A 260 -15.01 4.45 22.20
N TRP A 261 -16.31 4.22 22.03
CA TRP A 261 -16.82 3.18 21.13
C TRP A 261 -16.40 3.42 19.67
N GLU A 262 -16.50 4.67 19.20
CA GLU A 262 -16.08 5.04 17.84
C GLU A 262 -14.56 4.93 17.65
N ASN A 263 -13.74 5.21 18.67
CA ASN A 263 -12.30 5.01 18.63
C ASN A 263 -11.95 3.53 18.51
N LYS A 264 -12.53 2.69 19.37
CA LYS A 264 -12.36 1.24 19.32
C LYS A 264 -12.77 0.67 17.95
N LYS A 265 -13.90 1.13 17.39
CA LYS A 265 -14.37 0.68 16.08
C LYS A 265 -13.48 1.11 14.91
N GLU A 266 -12.83 2.26 14.99
CA GLU A 266 -11.83 2.66 13.98
C GLU A 266 -10.58 1.80 14.07
N GLU A 267 -10.07 1.54 15.27
CA GLU A 267 -8.89 0.67 15.46
C GLU A 267 -9.15 -0.75 14.93
N GLU A 268 -10.29 -1.34 15.28
CA GLU A 268 -10.74 -2.63 14.74
C GLU A 268 -10.84 -2.60 13.19
N GLN A 269 -11.25 -1.48 12.60
CA GLN A 269 -11.32 -1.38 11.14
C GLN A 269 -9.94 -1.22 10.50
N ILE A 270 -9.05 -0.41 11.08
CA ILE A 270 -7.70 -0.19 10.55
C ILE A 270 -6.90 -1.50 10.57
N THR A 271 -6.98 -2.29 11.65
CA THR A 271 -6.31 -3.59 11.74
C THR A 271 -6.86 -4.57 10.71
N ASN A 272 -8.19 -4.63 10.56
CA ASN A 272 -8.84 -5.46 9.54
C ASN A 272 -8.47 -5.03 8.11
N ILE A 273 -8.37 -3.73 7.83
CA ILE A 273 -7.95 -3.20 6.53
C ILE A 273 -6.50 -3.57 6.25
N SER A 274 -5.60 -3.38 7.22
CA SER A 274 -4.19 -3.75 7.10
C SER A 274 -4.02 -5.24 6.79
N ARG A 275 -4.73 -6.11 7.51
CA ARG A 275 -4.71 -7.56 7.27
C ARG A 275 -5.30 -7.97 5.93
N ASN A 276 -6.36 -7.30 5.48
CA ASN A 276 -6.92 -7.53 4.15
C ASN A 276 -5.97 -7.06 3.04
N GLU A 277 -5.23 -5.98 3.26
CA GLU A 277 -4.22 -5.52 2.31
C GLU A 277 -3.08 -6.54 2.21
N THR A 278 -2.55 -7.03 3.33
CA THR A 278 -1.51 -8.09 3.31
C THR A 278 -1.99 -9.38 2.64
N LEU A 279 -3.22 -9.83 2.92
CA LEU A 279 -3.85 -10.96 2.21
C LEU A 279 -3.82 -10.76 0.70
N SER A 280 -4.23 -9.57 0.26
CA SER A 280 -4.37 -9.29 -1.17
C SER A 280 -3.03 -9.33 -1.92
N ARG A 281 -1.91 -9.25 -1.22
CA ARG A 281 -0.55 -9.32 -1.79
C ARG A 281 0.07 -10.71 -1.73
N LEU A 282 -0.61 -11.69 -1.14
CA LEU A 282 -0.07 -13.04 -1.09
C LEU A 282 0.01 -13.64 -2.51
N PRO A 283 1.19 -14.12 -2.93
CA PRO A 283 1.37 -14.66 -4.27
C PRO A 283 0.81 -16.07 -4.37
N VAL A 284 0.14 -16.31 -5.49
CA VAL A 284 -0.30 -17.61 -5.95
C VAL A 284 0.27 -17.92 -7.32
N ARG A 285 0.50 -19.19 -7.57
CA ARG A 285 0.89 -19.76 -8.86
C ARG A 285 -0.35 -20.33 -9.52
N LEU A 286 -0.72 -19.76 -10.65
CA LEU A 286 -1.79 -20.28 -11.50
C LEU A 286 -1.35 -21.58 -12.17
N SER A 287 -2.31 -22.32 -12.71
CA SER A 287 -2.05 -23.57 -13.46
C SER A 287 -1.12 -23.43 -14.66
N THR A 288 -0.98 -22.22 -15.20
CA THR A 288 -0.05 -21.85 -16.29
C THR A 288 1.38 -21.62 -15.80
N ASN A 289 1.65 -21.88 -14.52
CA ASN A 289 2.91 -21.59 -13.84
C ASN A 289 3.21 -20.08 -13.69
N ARG A 290 2.26 -19.21 -14.05
CA ARG A 290 2.34 -17.77 -13.83
C ARG A 290 2.11 -17.45 -12.36
N ILE A 291 2.97 -16.60 -11.79
CA ILE A 291 2.82 -16.08 -10.43
C ILE A 291 2.04 -14.76 -10.48
N THR A 292 1.02 -14.63 -9.64
CA THR A 292 0.14 -13.47 -9.54
C THR A 292 -0.24 -13.24 -8.07
N GLU A 293 -0.53 -12.00 -7.70
CA GLU A 293 -1.04 -11.65 -6.37
C GLU A 293 -2.56 -11.75 -6.33
N LEU A 294 -3.17 -12.01 -5.16
CA LEU A 294 -4.63 -12.06 -5.03
C LEU A 294 -5.33 -10.78 -5.47
N VAL A 295 -4.71 -9.61 -5.32
CA VAL A 295 -5.24 -8.31 -5.78
C VAL A 295 -5.46 -8.28 -7.29
N GLN A 296 -4.65 -9.00 -8.07
CA GLN A 296 -4.78 -9.09 -9.53
C GLN A 296 -5.93 -10.02 -9.95
N LEU A 297 -6.39 -10.88 -9.03
CA LEU A 297 -7.53 -11.77 -9.22
C LEU A 297 -8.88 -11.12 -8.87
N ARG A 298 -8.87 -9.86 -8.40
CA ARG A 298 -10.08 -9.08 -8.17
C ARG A 298 -10.87 -8.90 -9.47
N ASP A 299 -12.19 -8.98 -9.37
CA ASP A 299 -13.16 -8.99 -10.49
C ASP A 299 -13.03 -10.18 -11.46
N ILE A 300 -12.17 -11.14 -11.15
CA ILE A 300 -11.90 -12.33 -11.99
C ILE A 300 -12.38 -13.59 -11.29
N SER A 301 -11.95 -13.80 -10.04
CA SER A 301 -12.26 -15.00 -9.29
C SER A 301 -12.52 -14.72 -7.82
N ARG A 302 -13.12 -15.69 -7.14
CA ARG A 302 -13.38 -15.74 -5.70
C ARG A 302 -12.45 -16.78 -5.10
N PRO A 303 -11.29 -16.37 -4.57
CA PRO A 303 -10.43 -17.29 -3.84
C PRO A 303 -11.16 -17.95 -2.68
N VAL A 304 -11.10 -19.27 -2.60
CA VAL A 304 -11.51 -20.08 -1.45
C VAL A 304 -10.27 -20.78 -0.93
N ILE A 305 -9.77 -20.26 0.18
CA ILE A 305 -8.55 -20.72 0.83
C ILE A 305 -8.94 -21.86 1.76
N LEU A 306 -8.28 -23.02 1.60
CA LEU A 306 -8.44 -24.20 2.43
C LEU A 306 -7.15 -24.41 3.20
N ALA A 307 -7.13 -24.08 4.49
CA ALA A 307 -5.93 -24.12 5.31
C ALA A 307 -6.03 -25.20 6.37
N GLY A 308 -5.02 -26.06 6.50
CA GLY A 308 -5.07 -27.12 7.49
C GLY A 308 -4.08 -28.25 7.28
N SER A 309 -4.41 -29.39 7.88
CA SER A 309 -3.66 -30.63 7.71
C SER A 309 -3.71 -31.11 6.25
N LYS A 310 -2.66 -31.80 5.80
CA LYS A 310 -2.60 -32.39 4.44
C LYS A 310 -3.81 -33.29 4.17
N ALA A 311 -4.26 -34.06 5.15
CA ALA A 311 -5.39 -34.97 5.02
C ALA A 311 -6.70 -34.21 4.81
N SER A 312 -6.99 -33.24 5.68
CA SER A 312 -8.22 -32.43 5.63
C SER A 312 -8.33 -31.64 4.34
N VAL A 313 -7.26 -30.96 3.93
CA VAL A 313 -7.23 -30.17 2.69
C VAL A 313 -7.41 -31.06 1.47
N THR A 314 -6.73 -32.21 1.41
CA THR A 314 -6.87 -33.15 0.28
C THR A 314 -8.28 -33.70 0.18
N GLN A 315 -8.90 -34.06 1.31
CA GLN A 315 -10.29 -34.54 1.35
C GLN A 315 -11.28 -33.45 0.90
N ALA A 316 -11.08 -32.22 1.36
CA ALA A 316 -11.91 -31.08 0.96
C ALA A 316 -11.82 -30.83 -0.55
N MET A 317 -10.61 -30.84 -1.11
CA MET A 317 -10.36 -30.71 -2.55
C MET A 317 -11.04 -31.81 -3.37
N GLN A 318 -10.95 -33.08 -2.93
CA GLN A 318 -11.63 -34.19 -3.59
C GLN A 318 -13.15 -34.04 -3.57
N ARG A 319 -13.72 -33.58 -2.46
CA ARG A 319 -15.17 -33.31 -2.36
C ARG A 319 -15.59 -32.14 -3.26
N ALA A 320 -14.74 -31.13 -3.42
CA ALA A 320 -15.01 -29.96 -4.26
C ALA A 320 -15.15 -30.34 -5.74
N GLU A 321 -14.41 -31.35 -6.20
CA GLU A 321 -14.41 -31.80 -7.60
C GLU A 321 -15.81 -32.23 -8.07
N ARG A 322 -16.64 -32.77 -7.16
CA ARG A 322 -18.04 -33.12 -7.45
C ARG A 322 -18.91 -31.91 -7.84
N TYR A 323 -18.51 -30.71 -7.40
CA TYR A 323 -19.21 -29.46 -7.62
C TYR A 323 -18.46 -28.53 -8.59
N ARG A 324 -17.45 -29.05 -9.29
CA ARG A 324 -16.50 -28.25 -10.09
C ARG A 324 -17.21 -27.28 -11.05
N THR A 325 -18.18 -27.77 -11.80
CA THR A 325 -18.91 -26.98 -12.82
C THR A 325 -19.67 -25.82 -12.19
N ASP A 326 -20.37 -26.06 -11.09
CA ASP A 326 -21.16 -25.03 -10.39
C ASP A 326 -20.27 -24.02 -9.66
N LEU A 327 -19.16 -24.47 -9.08
CA LEU A 327 -18.16 -23.60 -8.46
C LEU A 327 -17.49 -22.69 -9.49
N LEU A 328 -17.15 -23.21 -10.67
CA LEU A 328 -16.58 -22.41 -11.77
C LEU A 328 -17.57 -21.35 -12.29
N LYS A 329 -18.86 -21.68 -12.42
CA LYS A 329 -19.90 -20.69 -12.79
C LYS A 329 -20.03 -19.54 -11.80
N ARG A 330 -19.61 -19.75 -10.55
CA ARG A 330 -19.57 -18.74 -9.47
C ARG A 330 -18.21 -18.06 -9.34
N GLY A 331 -17.25 -18.43 -10.20
CA GLY A 331 -15.90 -17.87 -10.24
C GLY A 331 -14.98 -18.35 -9.13
N VAL A 332 -15.25 -19.50 -8.51
CA VAL A 332 -14.45 -19.99 -7.38
C VAL A 332 -13.07 -20.48 -7.84
N LEU A 333 -12.03 -20.05 -7.13
CA LEU A 333 -10.65 -20.51 -7.27
C LEU A 333 -10.20 -21.16 -5.95
N LEU A 334 -9.85 -22.44 -5.96
CA LEU A 334 -9.39 -23.15 -4.77
C LEU A 334 -7.89 -22.91 -4.53
N ILE A 335 -7.54 -22.54 -3.30
CA ILE A 335 -6.15 -22.34 -2.85
C ILE A 335 -5.90 -23.23 -1.63
N PRO A 336 -5.23 -24.39 -1.80
CA PRO A 336 -4.87 -25.25 -0.67
C PRO A 336 -3.61 -24.74 0.03
N VAL A 337 -3.70 -24.53 1.34
CA VAL A 337 -2.58 -24.19 2.22
C VAL A 337 -2.40 -25.32 3.23
N ILE A 338 -1.27 -26.01 3.15
CA ILE A 338 -0.96 -27.13 4.04
C ILE A 338 0.03 -26.63 5.09
N PHE A 339 -0.35 -26.68 6.36
CA PHE A 339 0.52 -26.26 7.46
C PHE A 339 1.78 -27.14 7.56
N GLY A 340 2.91 -26.50 7.86
CA GLY A 340 4.20 -27.20 8.02
C GLY A 340 4.81 -27.74 6.72
N ALA A 341 4.29 -27.36 5.54
CA ALA A 341 4.85 -27.79 4.25
C ALA A 341 6.26 -27.23 3.98
N SER A 342 6.61 -26.05 4.54
CA SER A 342 7.92 -25.41 4.34
C SER A 342 9.08 -26.21 4.93
N LEU A 343 8.86 -26.92 6.04
CA LEU A 343 9.89 -27.72 6.74
C LEU A 343 10.48 -28.85 5.89
N LYS A 344 9.86 -29.23 4.76
CA LYS A 344 10.33 -30.30 3.88
C LYS A 344 11.07 -29.82 2.62
N VAL A 345 11.12 -28.51 2.35
CA VAL A 345 11.65 -27.96 1.07
C VAL A 345 12.83 -27.01 1.29
N GLN A 346 13.66 -27.22 2.32
CA GLN A 346 14.97 -26.57 2.41
C GLN A 346 15.99 -27.18 1.43
N GLY A 347 15.70 -27.12 0.14
CA GLY A 347 16.70 -27.19 -0.91
C GLY A 347 17.13 -25.76 -1.23
N LYS A 348 18.42 -25.45 -1.05
CA LYS A 348 19.06 -24.15 -1.38
C LYS A 348 18.37 -23.45 -2.55
N PRO A 349 18.02 -22.14 -2.45
CA PRO A 349 17.49 -21.41 -3.58
C PRO A 349 18.53 -21.45 -4.71
N LYS A 350 18.21 -22.16 -5.81
CA LYS A 350 18.95 -22.04 -7.08
C LYS A 350 18.71 -20.62 -7.57
N GLY A 351 19.80 -19.87 -7.73
CA GLY A 351 19.79 -18.48 -8.18
C GLY A 351 18.88 -18.30 -9.41
N PHE A 352 17.90 -17.41 -9.28
CA PHE A 352 17.05 -17.02 -10.38
C PHE A 352 17.76 -15.95 -11.21
N GLY A 353 18.47 -16.41 -12.23
CA GLY A 353 18.73 -15.62 -13.42
C GLY A 353 17.43 -15.45 -14.20
N THR A 354 16.64 -14.44 -13.85
CA THR A 354 15.70 -13.80 -14.77
C THR A 354 15.85 -12.32 -14.57
N THR A 355 16.41 -11.64 -15.57
CA THR A 355 16.45 -10.19 -15.68
C THR A 355 15.03 -9.63 -15.57
N ARG A 356 14.64 -9.22 -14.36
CA ARG A 356 13.49 -8.33 -14.18
C ARG A 356 14.02 -6.92 -14.43
N SER A 357 13.44 -6.27 -15.44
CA SER A 357 13.60 -4.84 -15.63
C SER A 357 13.10 -4.15 -14.37
N ALA A 358 13.96 -3.35 -13.74
CA ALA A 358 13.63 -2.50 -12.62
C ALA A 358 12.37 -1.70 -12.98
N ALA A 359 11.37 -1.74 -12.10
CA ALA A 359 10.16 -0.94 -12.26
C ALA A 359 10.56 0.53 -12.33
N SER A 360 10.42 1.14 -13.52
CA SER A 360 10.54 2.57 -13.69
C SER A 360 9.42 3.28 -12.93
N ALA A 361 9.77 4.41 -12.31
CA ALA A 361 8.83 5.25 -11.59
C ALA A 361 7.60 5.61 -12.46
N PRO A 362 6.40 5.75 -11.86
CA PRO A 362 5.17 5.94 -12.61
C PRO A 362 5.16 7.27 -13.37
N SER A 363 5.25 7.20 -14.70
CA SER A 363 4.97 8.30 -15.62
C SER A 363 3.51 8.79 -15.44
N ILE A 364 3.37 10.11 -15.30
CA ILE A 364 2.13 10.83 -14.96
C ILE A 364 1.36 11.31 -16.20
N GLY A 365 1.41 10.51 -17.27
CA GLY A 365 0.55 10.66 -18.44
C GLY A 365 0.30 9.30 -19.08
N GLY A 366 -0.82 8.65 -18.76
CA GLY A 366 -1.10 7.32 -19.31
C GLY A 366 -2.41 6.68 -18.88
N ASP A 367 -3.42 7.44 -18.47
CA ASP A 367 -4.64 6.86 -17.91
C ASP A 367 -5.44 6.04 -18.95
N PHE A 368 -5.25 6.30 -20.25
CA PHE A 368 -5.89 5.54 -21.33
C PHE A 368 -5.10 4.28 -21.75
N GLU A 369 -3.78 4.38 -22.00
CA GLU A 369 -2.94 3.20 -22.23
C GLU A 369 -2.99 2.22 -21.04
N LYS A 370 -2.84 2.71 -19.80
CA LYS A 370 -2.90 1.87 -18.59
C LYS A 370 -4.24 1.13 -18.48
N ARG A 371 -5.34 1.79 -18.86
CA ARG A 371 -6.67 1.15 -18.83
C ARG A 371 -6.77 0.06 -19.89
N THR A 372 -6.30 0.29 -21.12
CA THR A 372 -6.33 -0.69 -22.20
C THR A 372 -5.44 -1.90 -21.90
N GLU A 373 -4.23 -1.67 -21.40
CA GLU A 373 -3.31 -2.71 -20.93
C GLU A 373 -3.91 -3.49 -19.76
N SER A 374 -4.59 -2.82 -18.82
CA SER A 374 -5.25 -3.50 -17.71
C SER A 374 -6.40 -4.40 -18.16
N ILE A 375 -7.16 -4.02 -19.19
CA ILE A 375 -8.25 -4.82 -19.74
C ILE A 375 -7.68 -6.06 -20.44
N ALA A 376 -6.64 -5.90 -21.27
CA ALA A 376 -5.96 -7.00 -21.94
C ALA A 376 -5.27 -7.95 -20.93
N ALA A 377 -4.68 -7.42 -19.87
CA ALA A 377 -4.10 -8.22 -18.79
C ALA A 377 -5.18 -9.00 -18.04
N LYS A 378 -6.33 -8.37 -17.73
CA LYS A 378 -7.47 -9.03 -17.08
C LYS A 378 -8.08 -10.13 -17.96
N SER A 379 -8.19 -9.93 -19.28
CA SER A 379 -8.71 -10.96 -20.19
C SER A 379 -7.76 -12.17 -20.29
N ARG A 380 -6.44 -11.93 -20.34
CA ARG A 380 -5.42 -13.00 -20.26
C ARG A 380 -5.51 -13.75 -18.93
N LEU A 381 -5.55 -13.04 -17.80
CA LEU A 381 -5.70 -13.65 -16.48
C LEU A 381 -6.98 -14.49 -16.38
N ARG A 382 -8.12 -13.99 -16.89
CA ARG A 382 -9.38 -14.75 -16.95
C ARG A 382 -9.24 -16.05 -17.73
N ALA A 383 -8.49 -16.07 -18.84
CA ALA A 383 -8.23 -17.29 -19.60
C ALA A 383 -7.28 -18.27 -18.89
N GLU A 384 -6.37 -17.75 -18.06
CA GLU A 384 -5.38 -18.55 -17.31
C GLU A 384 -5.91 -19.12 -15.98
N VAL A 385 -6.91 -18.46 -15.37
CA VAL A 385 -7.49 -18.85 -14.09
C VAL A 385 -8.27 -20.16 -14.25
N ARG A 386 -7.70 -21.23 -13.71
CA ARG A 386 -8.33 -22.56 -13.61
C ARG A 386 -8.90 -22.77 -12.21
N PHE A 387 -9.55 -23.91 -11.99
CA PHE A 387 -10.21 -24.26 -10.72
C PHE A 387 -9.31 -24.24 -9.47
N LYS A 388 -7.99 -24.35 -9.62
CA LYS A 388 -7.01 -24.43 -8.53
C LYS A 388 -5.80 -23.52 -8.81
N ALA A 389 -5.28 -22.89 -7.76
CA ALA A 389 -3.96 -22.26 -7.74
C ALA A 389 -3.10 -22.82 -6.59
N ASP A 390 -1.79 -22.86 -6.79
CA ASP A 390 -0.83 -23.30 -5.78
C ASP A 390 -0.22 -22.08 -5.06
N ILE A 391 0.17 -22.24 -3.79
CA ILE A 391 0.85 -21.17 -3.07
C ILE A 391 2.34 -21.09 -3.45
N VAL A 392 2.92 -19.89 -3.46
CA VAL A 392 4.35 -19.68 -3.74
C VAL A 392 5.19 -19.60 -2.47
N SER A 393 4.69 -18.93 -1.43
CA SER A 393 5.41 -18.67 -0.17
C SER A 393 4.64 -19.26 1.02
N PRO A 394 4.82 -20.57 1.34
CA PRO A 394 4.03 -21.24 2.37
C PRO A 394 4.10 -20.57 3.74
N GLU A 395 5.26 -20.02 4.10
CA GLU A 395 5.48 -19.32 5.38
C GLU A 395 4.67 -18.04 5.49
N GLN A 396 4.62 -17.22 4.42
CA GLN A 396 3.81 -16.00 4.39
C GLN A 396 2.31 -16.32 4.48
N TRP A 397 1.88 -17.37 3.78
CA TRP A 397 0.50 -17.86 3.83
C TRP A 397 0.14 -18.37 5.23
N GLU A 398 0.97 -19.22 5.82
CA GLU A 398 0.73 -19.77 7.15
C GLU A 398 0.76 -18.68 8.23
N SER A 399 1.71 -17.75 8.18
CA SER A 399 1.79 -16.60 9.09
C SER A 399 0.51 -15.76 9.04
N TRP A 400 0.08 -15.37 7.84
CA TRP A 400 -1.15 -14.59 7.67
C TRP A 400 -2.40 -15.34 8.17
N ILE A 401 -2.50 -16.65 7.91
CA ILE A 401 -3.62 -17.46 8.41
C ILE A 401 -3.61 -17.54 9.94
N ARG A 402 -2.45 -17.68 10.58
CA ARG A 402 -2.33 -17.69 12.04
C ARG A 402 -2.77 -16.36 12.66
N ASP A 403 -2.32 -15.24 12.10
CA ASP A 403 -2.78 -13.91 12.55
C ASP A 403 -4.31 -13.76 12.39
N GLN A 404 -4.89 -14.30 11.33
CA GLN A 404 -6.35 -14.33 11.13
C GLN A 404 -7.04 -15.23 12.17
N GLN A 405 -6.47 -16.39 12.52
CA GLN A 405 -7.01 -17.29 13.55
C GLN A 405 -7.04 -16.61 14.92
N GLU A 406 -5.94 -15.99 15.34
CA GLU A 406 -5.82 -15.30 16.63
C GLU A 406 -6.87 -14.20 16.76
N SER A 407 -7.08 -13.41 15.70
CA SER A 407 -8.07 -12.33 15.72
C SER A 407 -9.53 -12.78 15.82
N GLU A 408 -9.82 -14.01 15.41
CA GLU A 408 -11.16 -14.62 15.46
C GLU A 408 -11.31 -15.54 16.68
N GLY A 409 -10.31 -15.58 17.58
CA GLY A 409 -10.29 -16.47 18.74
C GLY A 409 -10.26 -17.96 18.37
N VAL A 410 -9.60 -18.30 17.27
CA VAL A 410 -9.35 -19.68 16.82
C VAL A 410 -7.94 -20.09 17.21
N THR A 411 -7.76 -21.31 17.71
CA THR A 411 -6.43 -21.81 18.08
C THR A 411 -5.52 -21.88 16.85
N PRO A 412 -4.33 -21.26 16.87
CA PRO A 412 -3.42 -21.29 15.73
C PRO A 412 -3.06 -22.71 15.28
N GLY A 413 -3.23 -23.00 13.99
CA GLY A 413 -2.99 -24.33 13.41
C GLY A 413 -4.22 -25.25 13.34
N GLU A 414 -5.38 -24.83 13.84
CA GLU A 414 -6.65 -25.52 13.52
C GLU A 414 -6.97 -25.41 12.03
N ASP A 415 -7.66 -26.42 11.49
CA ASP A 415 -8.16 -26.36 10.11
C ASP A 415 -9.15 -25.20 9.97
N VAL A 416 -9.00 -24.38 8.93
CA VAL A 416 -9.89 -23.25 8.63
C VAL A 416 -10.10 -23.08 7.13
N TYR A 417 -11.19 -22.42 6.77
CA TYR A 417 -11.42 -21.96 5.41
C TYR A 417 -11.76 -20.48 5.38
N ILE A 418 -11.40 -19.84 4.28
CA ILE A 418 -11.61 -18.40 4.07
C ILE A 418 -12.12 -18.19 2.65
N ILE A 419 -13.24 -17.49 2.54
CA ILE A 419 -13.92 -17.20 1.27
C ILE A 419 -13.76 -15.72 0.98
N LEU A 420 -13.17 -15.40 -0.17
CA LEU A 420 -13.04 -14.02 -0.65
C LEU A 420 -14.20 -13.68 -1.61
N ARG A 421 -14.59 -12.40 -1.59
CA ARG A 421 -15.47 -11.81 -2.60
C ARG A 421 -14.68 -11.52 -3.88
N LEU A 422 -15.38 -11.16 -4.96
CA LEU A 422 -14.74 -10.72 -6.21
C LEU A 422 -13.92 -9.43 -6.03
N ASP A 423 -14.31 -8.56 -5.09
CA ASP A 423 -13.54 -7.35 -4.76
C ASP A 423 -12.24 -7.65 -3.95
N GLY A 424 -11.98 -8.93 -3.64
CA GLY A 424 -10.81 -9.38 -2.90
C GLY A 424 -10.93 -9.27 -1.38
N ARG A 425 -12.06 -8.80 -0.83
CA ARG A 425 -12.27 -8.73 0.62
C ARG A 425 -12.73 -10.08 1.17
N VAL A 426 -12.36 -10.37 2.42
CA VAL A 426 -12.85 -11.55 3.13
C VAL A 426 -14.37 -11.45 3.29
N ARG A 427 -15.08 -12.45 2.77
CA ARG A 427 -16.54 -12.58 2.91
C ARG A 427 -16.90 -13.30 4.20
N ARG A 428 -16.21 -14.42 4.43
CA ARG A 428 -16.47 -15.37 5.51
C ARG A 428 -15.20 -16.16 5.78
N SER A 429 -14.95 -16.42 7.05
CA SER A 429 -14.00 -17.41 7.54
C SER A 429 -14.75 -18.41 8.43
N GLY A 430 -14.22 -19.62 8.58
CA GLY A 430 -14.81 -20.63 9.46
C GLY A 430 -13.84 -21.72 9.83
N ARG A 431 -14.12 -22.40 10.94
CA ARG A 431 -13.36 -23.57 11.41
C ARG A 431 -13.66 -24.79 10.54
N GLY A 432 -12.67 -25.66 10.41
CA GLY A 432 -12.71 -26.86 9.58
C GLY A 432 -12.64 -26.58 8.08
N MET A 433 -13.18 -27.51 7.29
CA MET A 433 -13.30 -27.40 5.84
C MET A 433 -14.73 -26.99 5.46
N PRO A 434 -14.94 -26.24 4.36
CA PRO A 434 -16.24 -25.70 4.05
C PRO A 434 -17.21 -26.79 3.58
N ASN A 435 -18.50 -26.56 3.83
CA ASN A 435 -19.56 -27.30 3.17
C ASN A 435 -19.82 -26.69 1.79
N TRP A 436 -19.52 -27.46 0.73
CA TRP A 436 -19.65 -27.01 -0.65
C TRP A 436 -21.08 -26.62 -1.04
N ASN A 437 -22.11 -27.27 -0.48
CA ASN A 437 -23.50 -26.91 -0.75
C ASN A 437 -23.86 -25.52 -0.21
N ASP A 438 -23.29 -25.14 0.94
CA ASP A 438 -23.53 -23.83 1.54
C ASP A 438 -22.85 -22.75 0.69
N ILE A 439 -21.61 -22.99 0.22
CA ILE A 439 -20.91 -22.11 -0.72
C ILE A 439 -21.74 -21.88 -1.99
N LEU A 440 -22.34 -22.95 -2.53
CA LEU A 440 -23.15 -22.87 -3.73
C LEU A 440 -24.45 -22.09 -3.53
N LYS A 441 -25.01 -22.04 -2.32
CA LYS A 441 -26.17 -21.19 -2.02
C LYS A 441 -25.78 -19.73 -1.79
N GLU A 442 -24.61 -19.52 -1.20
CA GLU A 442 -24.17 -18.21 -0.75
C GLU A 442 -23.58 -17.33 -1.86
N LEU A 443 -22.79 -17.91 -2.78
CA LEU A 443 -22.08 -17.16 -3.81
C LEU A 443 -22.93 -17.02 -5.07
N PRO A 444 -23.23 -15.81 -5.60
CA PRO A 444 -23.97 -15.66 -6.86
C PRO A 444 -23.16 -16.12 -8.08
N ARG A 445 -23.84 -16.44 -9.19
CA ARG A 445 -23.15 -16.78 -10.46
C ARG A 445 -22.53 -15.51 -11.04
N LEU A 446 -21.49 -15.67 -11.86
CA LEU A 446 -20.84 -14.54 -12.51
C LEU A 446 -21.75 -13.85 -13.52
N GLU A 447 -22.54 -14.62 -14.27
CA GLU A 447 -23.51 -14.12 -15.27
C GLU A 447 -24.57 -13.21 -14.63
N ASP A 448 -25.07 -13.58 -13.44
CA ASP A 448 -26.07 -12.80 -12.70
C ASP A 448 -25.55 -11.42 -12.28
N LEU A 449 -24.23 -11.26 -12.13
CA LEU A 449 -23.60 -9.99 -11.76
C LEU A 449 -23.36 -9.09 -12.97
N LEU A 450 -22.98 -9.66 -14.11
CA LEU A 450 -22.79 -8.92 -15.36
C LEU A 450 -24.13 -8.33 -15.84
N SER A 451 -25.20 -9.12 -15.77
CA SER A 451 -26.56 -8.68 -16.17
C SER A 451 -27.11 -7.50 -15.35
N LYS A 452 -26.57 -7.24 -14.15
CA LYS A 452 -26.95 -6.11 -13.28
C LYS A 452 -26.10 -4.87 -13.51
N LEU A 453 -24.93 -5.00 -14.12
CA LEU A 453 -24.06 -3.88 -14.48
C LEU A 453 -24.36 -3.35 -15.89
N GLU A 454 -24.96 -4.19 -16.75
CA GLU A 454 -25.40 -3.83 -18.11
C GLU A 454 -26.81 -3.21 -18.14
N ARG A 455 -27.56 -3.29 -17.04
CA ARG A 455 -28.83 -2.58 -16.83
C ARG A 455 -28.59 -1.37 -15.96
#